data_AF-A0A2V7I4E4-F1
#
_entry.id   AF-A0A2V7I4E4-F1
#
_cell.length_a   1.000
_cell.length_b   1.000
_cell.length_c   1.000
_cell.angle_alpha   90.00
_cell.angle_beta   90.00
_cell.angle_gamma   90.00
#
_symmetry.space_group_name_H-M   'P 1'
#
loop_
_entity.id
_entity.type
_entity.pdbx_description
1 polymer ?
#
loop_
_entity_poly.entity_id
_entity_poly.type
_entity_poly.pdbx_seq_one_letter_code
_entity_poly.pdbx_strand_id
1 'polypeptide(L)'
;MAYRQEMDQRVSDYLAKHPELSTSPRASLFTFQRRVSVGMTKEEVTLLAGAPYEETADQEQMQAAARQFWTAVRVRAKEMWVYPGGWQFYFESDRLVDLTVAGKPPL
;
A
#
# COMPACT_ATOMS: atom_id res chain seq x y z
N MET A 1 1.11 20.29 14.44
CA MET A 1 0.55 20.94 13.23
C MET A 1 1.41 20.73 11.98
N ALA A 2 2.75 20.64 12.06
CA ALA A 2 3.64 20.55 10.89
C ALA A 2 3.50 19.29 10.01
N TYR A 3 3.30 18.11 10.62
CA TYR A 3 3.28 16.83 9.87
C TYR A 3 2.14 16.72 8.83
N ARG A 4 0.98 17.33 9.10
CA ARG A 4 -0.17 17.27 8.18
C ARG A 4 0.06 18.13 6.94
N GLN A 5 0.67 19.31 7.08
CA GLN A 5 1.00 20.20 5.96
C GLN A 5 2.04 19.60 5.01
N GLU A 6 3.05 18.90 5.56
CA GLU A 6 4.09 18.29 4.73
C GLU A 6 3.53 17.14 3.86
N MET A 7 2.62 16.33 4.43
CA MET A 7 1.90 15.30 3.67
C MET A 7 0.98 15.89 2.60
N ASP A 8 0.27 16.98 2.91
CA ASP A 8 -0.61 17.64 1.96
C ASP A 8 0.17 18.22 0.76
N GLN A 9 1.36 18.78 1.00
CA GLN A 9 2.22 19.26 -0.07
C GLN A 9 2.71 18.12 -0.98
N ARG A 10 3.18 17.01 -0.40
CA ARG A 10 3.66 15.86 -1.19
C ARG A 10 2.56 15.24 -2.05
N VAL A 11 1.34 15.12 -1.50
CA VAL A 11 0.18 14.63 -2.27
C VAL A 11 -0.19 15.61 -3.39
N SER A 12 -0.19 16.91 -3.12
CA SER A 12 -0.45 17.92 -4.14
C SER A 12 0.58 17.87 -5.27
N ASP A 13 1.87 17.78 -4.93
CA ASP A 13 2.96 17.70 -5.91
C ASP A 13 2.87 16.43 -6.77
N TYR A 14 2.47 15.30 -6.16
CA TYR A 14 2.26 14.05 -6.87
C TYR A 14 1.06 14.15 -7.83
N LEU A 15 -0.09 14.67 -7.40
CA LEU A 15 -1.26 14.85 -8.26
C LEU A 15 -1.00 15.84 -9.41
N ALA A 16 -0.19 16.87 -9.18
CA ALA A 16 0.24 17.79 -10.23
C ALA A 16 1.10 17.10 -11.30
N LYS A 17 1.87 16.08 -10.93
CA LYS A 17 2.69 15.26 -11.86
C LYS A 17 1.91 14.15 -12.55
N HIS A 18 0.75 13.76 -12.00
CA HIS A 18 -0.11 12.68 -12.49
C HIS A 18 -1.53 13.18 -12.83
N PRO A 19 -1.68 14.06 -13.84
CA PRO A 19 -2.98 14.62 -14.23
C PRO A 19 -4.01 13.55 -14.64
N GLU A 20 -3.57 12.38 -15.08
CA GLU A 20 -4.40 11.21 -15.38
C GLU A 20 -5.17 10.67 -14.17
N LEU A 21 -4.71 10.96 -12.94
CA LEU A 21 -5.39 10.55 -11.72
C LEU A 21 -6.53 11.51 -11.32
N SER A 22 -6.53 12.75 -11.84
CA SER A 22 -7.49 13.80 -11.46
C SER A 22 -8.96 13.44 -11.75
N THR A 23 -9.21 12.60 -12.76
CA THR A 23 -10.54 12.10 -13.14
C THR A 23 -10.85 10.71 -12.57
N SER A 24 -9.89 10.09 -11.88
CA SER A 24 -10.00 8.76 -11.32
C SER A 24 -10.58 8.79 -9.90
N PRO A 25 -11.36 7.79 -9.48
CA PRO A 25 -11.75 7.60 -8.07
C PRO A 25 -10.54 7.57 -7.11
N ARG A 26 -9.33 7.32 -7.63
CA ARG A 26 -8.08 7.35 -6.86
C ARG A 26 -7.72 8.74 -6.34
N ALA A 27 -8.05 9.83 -7.04
CA ALA A 27 -7.78 11.19 -6.54
C ALA A 27 -8.42 11.43 -5.16
N SER A 28 -9.62 10.89 -4.93
CA SER A 28 -10.31 10.97 -3.63
C SER A 28 -9.65 10.13 -2.54
N LEU A 29 -9.01 9.02 -2.88
CA LEU A 29 -8.24 8.20 -1.92
C LEU A 29 -6.99 8.95 -1.42
N PHE A 30 -6.32 9.71 -2.29
CA PHE A 30 -5.16 10.52 -1.93
C PHE A 30 -5.54 11.77 -1.11
N THR A 31 -6.56 12.51 -1.56
CA THR A 31 -6.91 13.82 -0.98
C THR A 31 -7.75 13.73 0.29
N PHE A 32 -8.68 12.77 0.39
CA PHE A 32 -9.62 12.70 1.51
C PHE A 32 -9.32 11.56 2.48
N GLN A 33 -9.06 10.36 1.96
CA GLN A 33 -8.92 9.17 2.81
C GLN A 33 -7.49 8.95 3.29
N ARG A 34 -6.48 9.37 2.52
CA ARG A 34 -5.05 9.08 2.74
C ARG A 34 -4.83 7.59 3.07
N ARG A 35 -5.49 6.71 2.31
CA ARG A 35 -5.48 5.26 2.53
C ARG A 35 -4.87 4.56 1.34
N VAL A 36 -3.99 3.62 1.64
CA VAL A 36 -3.48 2.67 0.65
C VAL A 36 -4.60 1.72 0.23
N SER A 37 -4.67 1.39 -1.06
CA SER A 37 -5.72 0.55 -1.63
C SER A 37 -5.17 -0.33 -2.75
N VAL A 38 -5.78 -1.50 -2.95
CA VAL A 38 -5.40 -2.45 -4.01
C VAL A 38 -5.38 -1.76 -5.38
N GLY A 39 -4.37 -2.09 -6.19
CA GLY A 39 -4.11 -1.52 -7.51
C GLY A 39 -3.20 -0.29 -7.52
N MET A 40 -2.82 0.23 -6.36
CA MET A 40 -1.82 1.31 -6.24
C MET A 40 -0.42 0.83 -6.68
N THR A 41 0.39 1.73 -7.23
CA THR A 41 1.82 1.47 -7.47
C THR A 41 2.62 1.49 -6.18
N LYS A 42 3.83 0.93 -6.19
CA LYS A 42 4.76 1.06 -5.06
C LYS A 42 5.08 2.51 -4.72
N GLU A 43 5.15 3.37 -5.73
CA GLU A 43 5.35 4.82 -5.54
C GLU A 43 4.16 5.45 -4.80
N GLU A 44 2.92 5.16 -5.22
CA GLU A 44 1.70 5.64 -4.56
C GLU A 44 1.62 5.15 -3.11
N VAL A 45 1.99 3.89 -2.88
CA VAL A 45 2.06 3.32 -1.52
C VAL A 45 3.12 4.05 -0.70
N THR A 46 4.32 4.26 -1.23
CA THR A 46 5.42 4.93 -0.50
C THR A 46 5.09 6.38 -0.20
N LEU A 47 4.38 7.06 -1.11
CA LEU A 47 3.89 8.42 -0.90
C LEU A 47 2.94 8.50 0.30
N LEU A 48 2.04 7.51 0.44
CA LEU A 48 0.99 7.52 1.45
C LEU A 48 1.39 6.88 2.79
N ALA A 49 2.13 5.78 2.76
CA ALA A 49 2.52 4.99 3.93
C ALA A 49 3.98 5.21 4.36
N GLY A 50 4.78 5.90 3.54
CA GLY A 50 6.22 6.02 3.73
C GLY A 50 6.99 4.79 3.25
N ALA A 51 8.30 4.79 3.50
CA ALA A 51 9.15 3.65 3.23
C ALA A 51 8.75 2.45 4.12
N PRO A 52 8.76 1.22 3.59
CA PRO A 52 8.49 0.03 4.39
C PRO A 52 9.59 -0.19 5.42
N TYR A 53 9.24 -0.89 6.51
CA TYR A 53 10.21 -1.33 7.50
C TYR A 53 11.05 -2.49 6.99
N GLU A 54 10.43 -3.39 6.24
CA GLU A 54 11.05 -4.56 5.65
C GLU A 54 10.37 -4.89 4.31
N GLU A 55 11.15 -5.38 3.36
CA GLU A 55 10.70 -5.87 2.06
C GLU A 55 11.18 -7.31 1.89
N THR A 56 10.32 -8.21 1.45
CA THR A 56 10.65 -9.62 1.27
C THR A 56 9.96 -10.23 0.06
N ALA A 57 10.67 -11.11 -0.65
CA ALA A 57 10.12 -11.97 -1.69
C ALA A 57 10.10 -13.46 -1.27
N ASP A 58 10.42 -13.72 0.00
CA ASP A 58 10.41 -15.07 0.57
C ASP A 58 8.98 -15.54 0.79
N GLN A 59 8.58 -16.59 0.06
CA GLN A 59 7.23 -17.12 0.13
C GLN A 59 6.87 -17.66 1.52
N GLU A 60 7.82 -18.19 2.29
CA GLU A 60 7.54 -18.69 3.64
C GLU A 60 7.20 -17.54 4.58
N GLN A 61 7.92 -16.43 4.48
CA GLN A 61 7.64 -15.21 5.25
C GLN A 61 6.30 -14.60 4.87
N MET A 62 6.01 -14.51 3.56
CA MET A 62 4.72 -14.01 3.07
C MET A 62 3.56 -14.89 3.54
N GLN A 63 3.73 -16.22 3.52
CA GLN A 63 2.74 -17.16 4.04
C GLN A 63 2.52 -17.00 5.55
N ALA A 64 3.59 -16.88 6.32
CA ALA A 64 3.51 -16.69 7.78
C ALA A 64 2.76 -15.40 8.15
N ALA A 65 2.93 -14.34 7.36
CA ALA A 65 2.23 -13.08 7.52
C ALA A 65 0.74 -13.18 7.13
N ALA A 66 0.42 -13.71 5.95
CA ALA A 66 -0.95 -13.78 5.44
C ALA A 66 -1.81 -14.82 6.18
N ARG A 67 -1.19 -15.84 6.81
CA ARG A 67 -1.86 -16.92 7.55
C ARG A 67 -3.00 -17.55 6.73
N GLN A 68 -4.24 -17.52 7.23
CA GLN A 68 -5.40 -18.10 6.57
C GLN A 68 -5.76 -17.42 5.23
N PHE A 69 -5.31 -16.19 5.00
CA PHE A 69 -5.55 -15.45 3.75
C PHE A 69 -4.53 -15.77 2.67
N TRP A 70 -3.49 -16.54 3.00
CA TRP A 70 -2.42 -16.88 2.06
C TRP A 70 -2.93 -17.52 0.76
N THR A 71 -3.97 -18.36 0.84
CA THR A 71 -4.54 -19.03 -0.34
C THR A 71 -5.03 -18.04 -1.41
N ALA A 72 -5.57 -16.89 -1.00
CA ALA A 72 -6.02 -15.85 -1.92
C ALA A 72 -4.84 -14.97 -2.38
N VAL A 73 -3.99 -14.56 -1.44
CA VAL A 73 -2.85 -13.66 -1.68
C VAL A 73 -1.81 -14.26 -2.63
N ARG A 74 -1.46 -15.55 -2.43
CA ARG A 74 -0.39 -16.24 -3.17
C ARG A 74 -0.62 -16.38 -4.67
N VAL A 75 -1.86 -16.16 -5.14
CA VAL A 75 -2.20 -16.25 -6.56
C VAL A 75 -1.46 -15.19 -7.37
N ARG A 76 -1.20 -14.02 -6.75
CA ARG A 76 -0.61 -12.86 -7.43
C ARG A 76 0.60 -12.27 -6.70
N ALA A 77 0.67 -12.42 -5.38
CA ALA A 77 1.74 -11.86 -4.57
C ALA A 77 3.10 -12.47 -4.92
N LYS A 78 4.04 -11.61 -5.31
CA LYS A 78 5.45 -11.94 -5.57
C LYS A 78 6.39 -11.31 -4.55
N GLU A 79 5.91 -10.31 -3.82
CA GLU A 79 6.67 -9.54 -2.86
C GLU A 79 5.73 -9.03 -1.77
N MET A 80 6.27 -8.81 -0.57
CA MET A 80 5.55 -8.26 0.57
C MET A 80 6.38 -7.16 1.23
N TRP A 81 5.72 -6.06 1.55
CA TRP A 81 6.24 -4.98 2.37
C TRP A 81 5.60 -4.99 3.74
N VAL A 82 6.41 -4.80 4.78
CA VAL A 82 5.97 -4.77 6.17
C VAL A 82 6.02 -3.33 6.69
N TYR A 83 4.94 -2.91 7.33
CA TYR A 83 4.80 -1.60 7.94
C TYR A 83 4.53 -1.71 9.45
N PRO A 84 4.85 -0.66 10.23
CA PRO A 84 4.53 -0.61 11.65
C PRO A 84 3.05 -0.89 11.94
N GLY A 85 2.76 -1.50 13.09
CA GLY A 85 1.38 -1.85 13.46
C GLY A 85 0.87 -3.15 12.81
N GLY A 86 1.75 -3.95 12.21
CA GLY A 86 1.44 -5.27 11.69
C GLY A 86 0.76 -5.26 10.32
N TRP A 87 0.88 -4.17 9.56
CA TRP A 87 0.41 -4.10 8.19
C TRP A 87 1.38 -4.83 7.26
N GLN A 88 0.85 -5.67 6.38
CA GLN A 88 1.60 -6.32 5.31
C GLN A 88 0.95 -6.04 3.98
N PHE A 89 1.71 -5.50 3.04
CA PHE A 89 1.24 -5.09 1.71
C PHE A 89 1.86 -6.02 0.68
N TYR A 90 1.04 -6.69 -0.12
CA TYR A 90 1.50 -7.69 -1.09
C TYR A 90 1.44 -7.12 -2.50
N PHE A 91 2.50 -7.33 -3.25
CA PHE A 91 2.68 -6.76 -4.58
C PHE A 91 2.83 -7.84 -5.64
N GLU A 92 2.22 -7.58 -6.80
CA GLU A 92 2.55 -8.22 -8.07
C GLU A 92 3.40 -7.22 -8.87
N SER A 93 4.73 -7.40 -8.82
CA SER A 93 5.69 -6.46 -9.41
C SER A 93 5.53 -5.05 -8.83
N ASP A 94 4.96 -4.10 -9.56
CA ASP A 94 4.76 -2.72 -9.08
C ASP A 94 3.36 -2.49 -8.48
N ARG A 95 2.43 -3.45 -8.58
CA ARG A 95 1.03 -3.23 -8.19
C ARG A 95 0.69 -3.90 -6.87
N LEU A 96 0.11 -3.14 -5.94
CA LEU A 96 -0.47 -3.69 -4.73
C LEU A 96 -1.64 -4.60 -5.09
N VAL A 97 -1.57 -5.88 -4.72
CA VAL A 97 -2.63 -6.86 -5.00
C VAL A 97 -3.46 -7.20 -3.79
N ASP A 98 -2.89 -7.08 -2.59
CA ASP A 98 -3.60 -7.32 -1.33
C ASP A 98 -2.90 -6.60 -0.18
N LEU A 99 -3.59 -6.41 0.93
CA LEU A 99 -3.01 -5.89 2.18
C LEU A 99 -3.69 -6.55 3.39
N THR A 100 -2.88 -7.03 4.33
CA THR A 100 -3.35 -7.68 5.56
C THR A 100 -2.90 -6.89 6.79
N VAL A 101 -3.62 -7.07 7.89
CA VAL A 101 -3.19 -6.61 9.23
C VAL A 101 -3.10 -7.82 10.13
N ALA A 102 -1.94 -8.04 10.73
CA ALA A 102 -1.73 -9.12 11.68
C ALA A 102 -2.83 -9.11 12.76
N GLY A 103 -3.66 -10.15 12.78
CA GLY A 103 -4.68 -10.37 13.80
C GLY A 103 -6.03 -9.69 13.57
N LYS A 104 -6.30 -9.08 12.41
CA LYS A 104 -7.66 -8.62 12.03
C LYS A 104 -8.11 -9.26 10.70
N PRO A 105 -9.40 -9.56 10.53
CA PRO A 105 -9.92 -9.96 9.22
C PRO A 105 -9.68 -8.84 8.19
N PRO A 106 -9.33 -9.17 6.93
CA PRO A 106 -9.17 -8.20 5.84
C PRO A 106 -10.52 -7.50 5.58
N LEU A 107 -10.43 -6.25 5.13
CA LEU A 107 -11.58 -5.39 4.82
C LEU A 107 -12.36 -5.90 3.61
#